data_AF-A0A959S7J4-F1
#
_entry.id   AF-A0A959S7J4-F1
#
_cell.length_a   1.000
_cell.length_b   1.000
_cell.length_c   1.000
_cell.angle_alpha   90.00
_cell.angle_beta   90.00
_cell.angle_gamma   90.00
#
_symmetry.space_group_name_H-M   'P 1'
#
loop_
_entity.id
_entity.type
_entity.pdbx_description
1 polymer ?
#
loop_
_entity_poly.entity_id
_entity_poly.type
_entity_poly.pdbx_seq_one_letter_code
_entity_poly.pdbx_strand_id
1 'polypeptide(L)'
;MKLDVHDNAREGLQFLAVGILVILVARGALFVLDQYAVGVRDAIPEIAAFRNGYPLLPDHTVVIGGSELVPRTGVAGLFTLTSGLLGALLLAPFGLPGARSATRAGVLGARIGLLIGAGWSLFAVLRIPPHSASISSSGITITDHRSFLGEIPWPGTGTTRTVAWDGILGIEAVTADHGGQSPLEEVRVRTDDGVIPIARQVTIPNTSVRRAYHGDAARLVIFLETMRAL
;
A
#
# COMPACT_ATOMS: atom_id res chain seq x y z
N MET A 1 7.32 -43.00 -21.86
CA MET A 1 7.00 -41.56 -22.00
C MET A 1 8.08 -40.78 -21.26
N LYS A 2 9.12 -40.32 -21.97
CA LYS A 2 10.19 -39.49 -21.39
C LYS A 2 9.60 -38.09 -21.18
N LEU A 3 9.37 -37.71 -19.93
CA LEU A 3 9.20 -36.30 -19.56
C LEU A 3 10.58 -35.67 -19.73
N ASP A 4 10.78 -34.91 -20.81
CA ASP A 4 11.99 -34.11 -20.97
C ASP A 4 11.99 -33.02 -19.90
N VAL A 5 12.75 -33.27 -18.83
CA VAL A 5 13.01 -32.34 -17.72
C VAL A 5 13.47 -30.97 -18.22
N HIS A 6 14.02 -30.92 -19.44
CA HIS A 6 14.49 -29.72 -20.11
C HIS A 6 13.35 -28.74 -20.49
N ASP A 7 12.18 -29.23 -20.91
CA ASP A 7 11.07 -28.36 -21.34
C ASP A 7 10.39 -27.67 -20.14
N ASN A 8 10.17 -28.41 -19.05
CA ASN A 8 9.59 -27.84 -17.83
C ASN A 8 10.52 -26.82 -17.16
N ALA A 9 11.83 -27.03 -17.20
CA ALA A 9 12.80 -26.09 -16.67
C ALA A 9 12.83 -24.78 -17.48
N ARG A 10 12.71 -24.88 -18.81
CA ARG A 10 12.64 -23.73 -19.71
C ARG A 10 11.37 -22.92 -19.50
N GLU A 11 10.21 -23.57 -19.37
CA GLU A 11 8.94 -22.90 -19.05
C GLU A 11 8.99 -22.24 -17.68
N GLY A 12 9.54 -22.90 -16.66
CA GLY A 12 9.73 -22.33 -15.31
C GLY A 12 10.62 -21.08 -15.32
N LEU A 13 11.73 -21.11 -16.06
CA LEU A 13 12.61 -19.94 -16.23
C LEU A 13 11.92 -18.79 -16.97
N GLN A 14 11.08 -19.09 -17.97
CA GLN A 14 10.29 -18.06 -18.66
C GLN A 14 9.28 -17.40 -17.72
N PHE A 15 8.61 -18.17 -16.86
CA PHE A 15 7.70 -17.59 -15.85
C PHE A 15 8.43 -16.74 -14.82
N LEU A 16 9.60 -17.18 -14.37
CA LEU A 16 10.44 -16.41 -13.45
C LEU A 16 10.93 -15.11 -14.11
N ALA A 17 11.37 -15.16 -15.36
CA ALA A 17 11.78 -13.99 -16.13
C ALA A 17 10.61 -13.00 -16.33
N VAL A 18 9.40 -13.49 -16.61
CA VAL A 18 8.19 -12.66 -16.69
C VAL A 18 7.87 -12.02 -15.34
N GLY A 19 7.97 -12.77 -14.24
CA GLY A 19 7.78 -12.22 -12.89
C GLY A 19 8.78 -11.10 -12.57
N ILE A 20 10.06 -11.31 -12.88
CA ILE A 20 11.12 -10.29 -12.72
C ILE A 20 10.84 -9.08 -13.62
N LEU A 21 10.45 -9.29 -14.87
CA LEU A 21 10.15 -8.22 -15.81
C LEU A 21 8.96 -7.37 -15.32
N VAL A 22 7.90 -7.99 -14.79
CA VAL A 22 6.76 -7.26 -14.21
C VAL A 22 7.20 -6.42 -13.02
N ILE A 23 8.06 -6.94 -12.14
CA ILE A 23 8.61 -6.19 -11.01
C ILE A 23 9.47 -5.01 -11.50
N LEU A 24 10.33 -5.23 -12.50
CA LEU A 24 11.18 -4.18 -13.07
C LEU A 24 10.38 -3.10 -13.79
N VAL A 25 9.33 -3.48 -14.54
CA VAL A 25 8.43 -2.53 -15.20
C VAL A 25 7.63 -1.74 -14.16
N ALA A 26 7.10 -2.40 -13.12
CA ALA A 26 6.41 -1.71 -12.03
C ALA A 26 7.35 -0.73 -11.32
N ARG A 27 8.59 -1.14 -11.01
CA ARG A 27 9.60 -0.28 -10.40
C ARG A 27 10.00 0.88 -11.30
N GLY A 28 10.15 0.64 -12.61
CA GLY A 28 10.43 1.67 -13.60
C GLY A 28 9.30 2.68 -13.72
N ALA A 29 8.05 2.21 -13.79
CA ALA A 29 6.87 3.06 -13.82
C ALA A 29 6.75 3.90 -12.53
N LEU A 30 7.04 3.32 -11.37
CA LEU A 30 7.05 4.03 -10.09
C LEU A 30 8.19 5.03 -9.99
N PHE A 31 9.39 4.72 -10.49
CA PHE A 31 10.50 5.67 -10.57
C PHE A 31 10.17 6.85 -11.49
N VAL A 32 9.56 6.58 -12.64
CA VAL A 32 9.07 7.64 -13.54
C VAL A 32 7.98 8.44 -12.84
N LEU A 33 7.02 7.81 -12.18
CA LEU A 33 5.99 8.53 -11.42
C LEU A 33 6.59 9.36 -10.28
N ASP A 34 7.62 8.88 -9.58
CA ASP A 34 8.31 9.65 -8.54
C ASP A 34 9.04 10.87 -9.12
N GLN A 35 9.71 10.71 -10.27
CA GLN A 35 10.40 11.81 -10.95
C GLN A 35 9.45 12.81 -11.63
N TYR A 36 8.30 12.33 -12.12
CA TYR A 36 7.32 13.12 -12.89
C TYR A 36 6.05 13.45 -12.11
N ALA A 37 5.94 13.10 -10.83
CA ALA A 37 4.91 13.60 -9.90
C ALA A 37 5.15 15.08 -9.55
N VAL A 38 5.30 15.88 -10.60
CA VAL A 38 5.16 17.33 -10.67
C VAL A 38 3.67 17.73 -10.50
N GLY A 39 2.75 16.76 -10.38
CA GLY A 39 1.31 16.95 -10.13
C GLY A 39 0.89 17.07 -8.66
N VAL A 40 1.81 17.00 -7.69
CA VAL A 40 1.54 17.13 -6.24
C VAL A 40 1.33 18.61 -5.81
N ARG A 41 0.89 19.49 -6.72
CA ARG A 41 0.78 20.93 -6.45
C ARG A 41 -0.48 21.36 -5.70
N ASP A 42 -1.48 20.47 -5.58
CA ASP A 42 -2.77 20.80 -4.96
C ASP A 42 -3.00 20.10 -3.60
N ALA A 43 -2.07 19.23 -3.17
CA ALA A 43 -2.14 18.65 -1.84
C ALA A 43 -1.90 19.75 -0.79
N ILE A 44 -2.73 19.75 0.26
CA ILE A 44 -2.53 20.61 1.43
C ILE A 44 -1.10 20.34 1.95
N PRO A 45 -0.20 21.33 2.01
CA PRO A 45 1.20 21.12 2.34
C PRO A 45 1.42 20.34 3.65
N GLU A 46 0.52 20.55 4.61
CA GLU A 46 0.50 19.90 5.92
C GLU A 46 0.15 18.41 5.85
N ILE A 47 -0.57 17.97 4.81
CA ILE A 47 -1.00 16.59 4.59
C ILE A 47 0.00 15.84 3.70
N ALA A 48 0.68 16.55 2.79
CA ALA A 48 1.56 15.95 1.78
C ALA A 48 2.65 15.05 2.39
N ALA A 49 3.22 15.44 3.53
CA ALA A 49 4.25 14.67 4.24
C ALA A 49 3.76 13.29 4.74
N PHE A 50 2.45 13.15 4.96
CA PHE A 50 1.83 11.94 5.53
C PHE A 50 1.20 11.03 4.46
N ARG A 51 1.47 11.27 3.18
CA ARG A 51 0.98 10.44 2.07
C ARG A 51 1.82 9.19 1.83
N ASN A 52 2.96 9.01 2.52
CA ASN A 52 3.84 7.83 2.46
C ASN A 52 4.09 7.29 1.03
N GLY A 53 4.28 8.16 0.04
CA GLY A 53 4.57 7.78 -1.34
C GLY A 53 3.38 7.21 -2.14
N TYR A 54 2.13 7.53 -1.76
CA TYR A 54 0.94 7.23 -2.57
C TYR A 54 0.57 8.45 -3.46
N PRO A 55 0.95 8.44 -4.75
CA PRO A 55 0.81 9.62 -5.61
C PRO A 55 -0.64 9.94 -5.99
N LEU A 56 -1.55 8.96 -5.96
CA LEU A 56 -2.94 9.12 -6.44
C LEU A 56 -3.99 9.22 -5.31
N LEU A 57 -3.56 9.46 -4.07
CA LEU A 57 -4.48 9.74 -2.96
C LEU A 57 -5.18 11.11 -3.12
N PRO A 58 -6.42 11.24 -2.64
CA PRO A 58 -7.08 12.54 -2.49
C PRO A 58 -6.31 13.49 -1.57
N ASP A 59 -6.47 14.79 -1.77
CA ASP A 59 -5.66 15.84 -1.11
C ASP A 59 -5.90 15.99 0.41
N HIS A 60 -6.97 15.39 0.92
CA HIS A 60 -7.38 15.41 2.32
C HIS A 60 -7.20 14.05 3.01
N THR A 61 -6.46 13.13 2.38
CA THR A 61 -6.21 11.79 2.91
C THR A 61 -4.76 11.64 3.39
N VAL A 62 -4.61 11.24 4.65
CA VAL A 62 -3.34 10.85 5.28
C VAL A 62 -3.27 9.33 5.42
N VAL A 63 -2.04 8.79 5.41
CA VAL A 63 -1.79 7.36 5.57
C VAL A 63 -1.42 7.03 7.00
N ILE A 64 -2.13 6.06 7.59
CA ILE A 64 -1.86 5.56 8.94
C ILE A 64 -0.86 4.41 8.83
N GLY A 65 0.42 4.74 8.69
CA GLY A 65 1.50 3.76 8.63
C GLY A 65 1.80 3.24 7.22
N GLY A 66 2.11 1.95 7.10
CA GLY A 66 2.63 1.35 5.87
C GLY A 66 4.13 1.55 5.69
N SER A 67 4.73 0.69 4.86
CA SER A 67 6.15 0.77 4.55
C SER A 67 6.42 1.75 3.41
N GLU A 68 7.69 2.14 3.25
CA GLU A 68 8.15 2.90 2.08
C GLU A 68 7.77 2.20 0.76
N LEU A 69 7.79 2.96 -0.33
CA LEU A 69 7.43 2.44 -1.64
C LEU A 69 8.26 1.20 -2.04
N VAL A 70 9.55 1.15 -1.69
CA VAL A 70 10.43 0.02 -2.01
C VAL A 70 9.98 -1.31 -1.36
N PRO A 71 9.88 -1.44 -0.02
CA PRO A 71 9.39 -2.66 0.62
C PRO A 71 7.98 -3.04 0.15
N ARG A 72 7.09 -2.06 -0.04
CA ARG A 72 5.73 -2.28 -0.57
C ARG A 72 5.74 -2.91 -1.96
N THR A 73 6.62 -2.47 -2.86
CA THR A 73 6.76 -3.08 -4.20
C THR A 73 7.25 -4.53 -4.14
N GLY A 74 8.07 -4.88 -3.14
CA GLY A 74 8.46 -6.26 -2.89
C GLY A 74 7.26 -7.14 -2.56
N VAL A 75 6.39 -6.67 -1.66
CA VAL A 75 5.15 -7.37 -1.30
C VAL A 75 4.16 -7.44 -2.47
N ALA A 76 4.04 -6.37 -3.27
CA ALA A 76 3.26 -6.35 -4.51
C ALA A 76 3.72 -7.44 -5.51
N GLY A 77 5.03 -7.60 -5.68
CA GLY A 77 5.62 -8.65 -6.50
C GLY A 77 5.25 -10.04 -5.98
N LEU A 78 5.37 -10.26 -4.66
CA LEU A 78 4.99 -11.52 -4.03
C LEU A 78 3.50 -11.82 -4.21
N PHE A 79 2.62 -10.85 -3.95
CA PHE A 79 1.18 -10.99 -4.16
C PHE A 79 0.84 -11.37 -5.61
N THR A 80 1.51 -10.75 -6.58
CA THR A 80 1.35 -11.07 -8.00
C THR A 80 1.74 -12.52 -8.30
N LEU A 81 2.89 -12.98 -7.79
CA LEU A 81 3.33 -14.37 -7.94
C LEU A 81 2.36 -15.37 -7.29
N THR A 82 1.89 -15.06 -6.08
CA THR A 82 0.88 -15.89 -5.38
C THR A 82 -0.43 -15.94 -6.15
N SER A 83 -0.87 -14.82 -6.75
CA SER A 83 -2.06 -14.77 -7.61
C SER A 83 -1.91 -15.65 -8.85
N GLY A 84 -0.72 -15.64 -9.47
CA GLY A 84 -0.38 -16.56 -10.55
C GLY A 84 -0.47 -18.02 -10.13
N LEU A 85 0.14 -18.37 -9.00
CA LEU A 85 0.07 -19.73 -8.47
C LEU A 85 -1.38 -20.18 -8.19
N LEU A 86 -2.17 -19.33 -7.55
CA LEU A 86 -3.59 -19.59 -7.28
C LEU A 86 -4.38 -19.75 -8.58
N GLY A 87 -4.17 -18.88 -9.57
CA GLY A 87 -4.80 -19.00 -10.88
C GLY A 87 -4.48 -20.33 -11.57
N ALA A 88 -3.22 -20.77 -11.47
CA ALA A 88 -2.79 -22.06 -12.01
C ALA A 88 -3.52 -23.23 -11.35
N LEU A 89 -3.58 -23.23 -10.01
CA LEU A 89 -4.26 -24.25 -9.22
C LEU A 89 -5.77 -24.26 -9.44
N LEU A 90 -6.38 -23.09 -9.65
CA LEU A 90 -7.81 -22.96 -9.91
C LEU A 90 -8.21 -23.49 -11.28
N LEU A 91 -7.42 -23.26 -12.33
CA LEU A 91 -7.78 -23.71 -13.69
C LEU A 91 -7.25 -25.10 -14.07
N ALA A 92 -6.23 -25.63 -13.38
CA ALA A 92 -5.71 -26.97 -13.65
C ALA A 92 -6.77 -28.10 -13.64
N PRO A 93 -7.75 -28.13 -12.71
CA PRO A 93 -8.79 -29.17 -12.66
C PRO A 93 -9.79 -29.12 -13.83
N PHE A 94 -9.92 -27.97 -14.50
CA PHE A 94 -10.86 -27.78 -15.62
C PHE A 94 -10.28 -28.23 -16.97
N GLY A 95 -9.02 -28.68 -17.00
CA GLY A 95 -8.47 -29.33 -18.18
C GLY A 95 -9.14 -30.69 -18.41
N LEU A 96 -9.64 -30.91 -19.63
CA LEU A 96 -10.16 -32.23 -20.07
C LEU A 96 -9.20 -33.38 -19.69
N PRO A 97 -9.70 -34.59 -19.39
CA PRO A 97 -8.89 -35.70 -18.90
C PRO A 97 -7.76 -36.04 -19.89
N GLY A 98 -6.55 -35.62 -19.53
CA GLY A 98 -5.32 -35.75 -20.30
C GLY A 98 -4.25 -34.81 -19.74
N ALA A 99 -3.06 -35.33 -19.39
CA ALA A 99 -2.02 -34.58 -18.71
C ALA A 99 -1.57 -33.29 -19.45
N ARG A 100 -1.64 -33.29 -20.80
CA ARG A 100 -1.33 -32.10 -21.63
C ARG A 100 -2.42 -31.03 -21.62
N SER A 101 -3.66 -31.39 -21.31
CA SER A 101 -4.80 -30.47 -21.25
C SER A 101 -4.85 -29.78 -19.89
N ALA A 102 -4.64 -30.52 -18.79
CA ALA A 102 -4.55 -29.97 -17.44
C ALA A 102 -3.38 -28.98 -17.28
N THR A 103 -2.21 -29.29 -17.87
CA THR A 103 -1.05 -28.38 -17.87
C THR A 103 -1.31 -27.09 -18.64
N ARG A 104 -1.93 -27.16 -19.83
CA ARG A 104 -2.34 -25.97 -20.60
C ARG A 104 -3.35 -25.11 -19.84
N ALA A 105 -4.33 -25.73 -19.20
CA ALA A 105 -5.33 -25.03 -18.39
C ALA A 105 -4.68 -24.34 -17.17
N GLY A 106 -3.77 -25.03 -16.48
CA GLY A 106 -2.99 -24.45 -15.39
C GLY A 106 -2.10 -23.29 -15.84
N VAL A 107 -1.42 -23.40 -16.98
CA VAL A 107 -0.61 -22.31 -17.56
C VAL A 107 -1.49 -21.10 -17.91
N LEU A 108 -2.66 -21.31 -18.49
CA LEU A 108 -3.62 -20.24 -18.76
C LEU A 108 -4.07 -19.56 -17.46
N GLY A 109 -4.38 -20.37 -16.43
CA GLY A 109 -4.73 -19.87 -15.10
C GLY A 109 -3.63 -19.06 -14.45
N ALA A 110 -2.38 -19.50 -14.59
CA ALA A 110 -1.22 -18.76 -14.12
C ALA A 110 -1.13 -17.37 -14.77
N ARG A 111 -1.31 -17.31 -16.10
CA ARG A 111 -1.28 -16.05 -16.85
C ARG A 111 -2.40 -15.10 -16.41
N ILE A 112 -3.63 -15.61 -16.28
CA ILE A 112 -4.77 -14.82 -15.82
C ILE A 112 -4.52 -14.31 -14.39
N GLY A 113 -4.07 -15.19 -13.49
CA GLY A 113 -3.75 -14.83 -12.11
C GLY A 113 -2.64 -13.80 -12.00
N LEU A 114 -1.58 -13.92 -12.80
CA LEU A 114 -0.49 -12.94 -12.87
C LEU A 114 -0.99 -11.57 -13.37
N LEU A 115 -1.83 -11.54 -14.41
CA LEU A 115 -2.36 -10.29 -14.96
C LEU A 115 -3.28 -9.58 -13.94
N ILE A 116 -4.19 -10.33 -13.31
CA ILE A 116 -5.09 -9.79 -12.27
C ILE A 116 -4.27 -9.32 -11.06
N GLY A 117 -3.33 -10.14 -10.59
CA GLY A 117 -2.46 -9.83 -9.45
C GLY A 117 -1.60 -8.59 -9.70
N ALA A 118 -1.01 -8.47 -10.89
CA ALA A 118 -0.20 -7.33 -11.28
C ALA A 118 -1.04 -6.05 -11.37
N GLY A 119 -2.21 -6.12 -12.04
CA GLY A 119 -3.13 -4.99 -12.15
C GLY A 119 -3.61 -4.49 -10.79
N TRP A 120 -4.02 -5.42 -9.91
CA TRP A 120 -4.44 -5.07 -8.54
C TRP A 120 -3.28 -4.51 -7.71
N SER A 121 -2.12 -5.16 -7.73
CA SER A 121 -0.97 -4.72 -6.94
C SER A 121 -0.50 -3.32 -7.36
N LEU A 122 -0.46 -3.05 -8.66
CA LEU A 122 -0.11 -1.72 -9.17
C LEU A 122 -1.14 -0.67 -8.70
N PHE A 123 -2.43 -0.97 -8.83
CA PHE A 123 -3.49 -0.09 -8.38
C PHE A 123 -3.42 0.18 -6.87
N ALA A 124 -3.19 -0.87 -6.08
CA ALA A 124 -3.05 -0.80 -4.63
C ALA A 124 -1.85 0.05 -4.21
N VAL A 125 -0.66 -0.21 -4.76
CA VAL A 125 0.57 0.55 -4.46
C VAL A 125 0.41 2.04 -4.76
N LEU A 126 -0.33 2.38 -5.83
CA LEU A 126 -0.49 3.76 -6.27
C LEU A 126 -1.58 4.53 -5.52
N ARG A 127 -2.65 3.86 -5.10
CA ARG A 127 -3.90 4.54 -4.72
C ARG A 127 -4.53 4.11 -3.42
N ILE A 128 -4.32 2.88 -2.96
CA ILE A 128 -5.05 2.34 -1.81
C ILE A 128 -4.07 1.99 -0.69
N PRO A 129 -4.01 2.80 0.38
CA PRO A 129 -3.27 2.44 1.57
C PRO A 129 -4.01 1.34 2.34
N PRO A 130 -3.29 0.49 3.10
CA PRO A 130 -3.93 -0.46 4.01
C PRO A 130 -4.71 0.26 5.12
N HIS A 131 -4.19 1.37 5.64
CA HIS A 131 -4.87 2.19 6.63
C HIS A 131 -4.75 3.67 6.26
N SER A 132 -5.87 4.39 6.28
CA SER A 132 -5.89 5.81 5.93
C SER A 132 -6.93 6.56 6.75
N ALA A 133 -6.68 7.85 6.94
CA ALA A 133 -7.68 8.77 7.47
C ALA A 133 -7.93 9.89 6.47
N SER A 134 -9.21 10.16 6.24
CA SER A 134 -9.71 11.23 5.40
C SER A 134 -10.29 12.32 6.30
N ILE A 135 -9.82 13.55 6.14
CA ILE A 135 -10.23 14.70 6.95
C ILE A 135 -11.32 15.46 6.19
N SER A 136 -12.46 15.70 6.81
CA SER A 136 -13.58 16.44 6.21
C SER A 136 -14.19 17.43 7.20
N SER A 137 -15.12 18.27 6.74
CA SER A 137 -15.85 19.19 7.62
C SER A 137 -16.73 18.47 8.64
N SER A 138 -17.16 17.23 8.38
CA SER A 138 -17.99 16.45 9.31
C SER A 138 -17.17 15.70 10.37
N GLY A 139 -15.85 15.61 10.21
CA GLY A 139 -14.98 14.88 11.12
C GLY A 139 -13.83 14.18 10.42
N ILE A 140 -13.35 13.10 11.03
CA ILE A 140 -12.27 12.28 10.49
C ILE A 140 -12.79 10.88 10.19
N THR A 141 -12.72 10.49 8.92
CA THR A 141 -13.13 9.17 8.45
C THR A 141 -11.91 8.28 8.30
N ILE A 142 -11.85 7.24 9.12
CA ILE A 142 -10.77 6.26 9.14
C ILE A 142 -11.21 5.05 8.33
N THR A 143 -10.41 4.66 7.36
CA THR A 143 -10.63 3.48 6.53
C THR A 143 -9.49 2.49 6.73
N ASP A 144 -9.87 1.29 7.14
CA ASP A 144 -8.98 0.16 7.37
C ASP A 144 -9.31 -0.96 6.36
N HIS A 145 -8.32 -1.29 5.54
CA HIS A 145 -8.36 -2.39 4.61
C HIS A 145 -7.56 -3.56 5.17
N ARG A 146 -8.18 -4.75 5.17
CA ARG A 146 -7.43 -6.00 5.33
C ARG A 146 -6.33 -6.04 4.29
N SER A 147 -5.11 -6.39 4.69
CA SER A 147 -3.95 -6.32 3.81
C SER A 147 -3.16 -7.62 3.80
N PHE A 148 -2.59 -7.94 2.64
CA PHE A 148 -1.61 -9.01 2.47
C PHE A 148 -0.26 -8.53 3.01
N LEU A 149 0.22 -9.21 4.05
CA LEU A 149 1.45 -8.88 4.79
C LEU A 149 1.51 -7.43 5.29
N GLY A 150 0.37 -6.80 5.59
CA GLY A 150 0.33 -5.42 6.09
C GLY A 150 0.44 -4.33 5.02
N GLU A 151 0.75 -4.66 3.76
CA GLU A 151 1.18 -3.66 2.76
C GLU A 151 0.22 -3.53 1.58
N ILE A 152 -0.30 -4.65 1.07
CA ILE A 152 -1.15 -4.66 -0.12
C ILE A 152 -2.59 -4.89 0.31
N PRO A 153 -3.48 -3.88 0.25
CA PRO A 153 -4.89 -4.06 0.59
C PRO A 153 -5.52 -5.17 -0.26
N TRP A 154 -6.37 -5.96 0.39
CA TRP A 154 -7.16 -7.00 -0.26
C TRP A 154 -8.27 -6.36 -1.11
N PRO A 155 -8.60 -6.94 -2.27
CA PRO A 155 -9.75 -6.48 -3.06
C PRO A 155 -11.05 -6.68 -2.26
N GLY A 156 -11.74 -5.57 -1.97
CA GLY A 156 -12.99 -5.58 -1.21
C GLY A 156 -13.20 -4.33 -0.37
N THR A 157 -14.23 -4.35 0.48
CA THR A 157 -14.59 -3.23 1.33
C THR A 157 -13.72 -3.20 2.58
N GLY A 158 -13.08 -2.06 2.83
CA GLY A 158 -12.48 -1.75 4.12
C GLY A 158 -13.55 -1.45 5.17
N THR A 159 -13.20 -1.60 6.44
CA THR A 159 -14.02 -1.06 7.53
C THR A 159 -13.80 0.43 7.60
N THR A 160 -14.89 1.19 7.52
CA THR A 160 -14.84 2.65 7.62
C THR A 160 -15.52 3.09 8.92
N ARG A 161 -14.85 3.96 9.66
CA ARG A 161 -15.37 4.57 10.88
C ARG A 161 -15.19 6.08 10.80
N THR A 162 -16.27 6.82 10.97
CA THR A 162 -16.22 8.28 11.05
C THR A 162 -16.31 8.72 12.51
N VAL A 163 -15.37 9.57 12.92
CA VAL A 163 -15.36 10.24 14.21
C VAL A 163 -15.71 11.71 13.95
N ALA A 164 -16.84 12.17 14.47
CA ALA A 164 -17.23 13.58 14.39
C ALA A 164 -16.30 14.46 15.23
N TRP A 165 -16.15 15.73 14.85
CA TRP A 165 -15.29 16.68 15.57
C TRP A 165 -15.66 16.83 17.06
N ASP A 166 -16.95 16.76 17.38
CA ASP A 166 -17.47 16.85 18.75
C ASP A 166 -17.00 15.68 19.64
N GLY A 167 -16.73 14.52 19.03
CA GLY A 167 -16.24 13.31 19.71
C GLY A 167 -14.72 13.29 19.92
N ILE A 168 -14.01 14.34 19.47
CA ILE A 168 -12.56 14.47 19.61
C ILE A 168 -12.28 15.29 20.87
N LEU A 169 -11.61 14.65 21.84
CA LEU A 169 -11.23 15.24 23.13
C LEU A 169 -9.88 15.97 23.08
N GLY A 170 -9.04 15.67 22.08
CA GLY A 170 -7.75 16.31 21.88
C GLY A 170 -6.92 15.66 20.79
N ILE A 171 -5.95 16.40 20.28
CA ILE A 171 -5.06 15.98 19.20
C ILE A 171 -3.62 16.14 19.67
N GLU A 172 -2.82 15.09 19.55
CA GLU A 172 -1.43 15.08 20.02
C GLU A 172 -0.48 14.49 18.98
N ALA A 173 0.71 15.09 18.86
CA ALA A 173 1.83 14.52 18.12
C ALA A 173 2.72 13.78 19.11
N VAL A 174 2.92 12.49 18.88
CA VAL A 174 3.74 11.62 19.73
C VAL A 174 4.87 11.06 18.89
N THR A 175 6.10 11.15 19.41
CA THR A 175 7.22 10.40 18.85
C THR A 175 7.25 9.03 19.51
N ALA A 176 6.90 7.99 18.76
CA ALA A 176 6.93 6.62 19.25
C ALA A 176 8.31 6.00 19.00
N ASP A 177 8.97 5.55 20.07
CA ASP A 177 10.19 4.77 19.99
C ASP A 177 9.83 3.28 19.80
N HIS A 178 10.07 2.74 18.62
CA HIS A 178 9.76 1.34 18.28
C HIS A 178 11.02 0.47 18.41
N GLY A 179 11.47 0.24 19.65
CA GLY A 179 12.37 -0.86 20.00
C GLY A 179 13.61 -1.02 19.10
N GLY A 180 14.29 0.08 18.78
CA GLY A 180 15.50 0.08 17.95
C GLY A 180 15.30 0.37 16.46
N GLN A 181 14.07 0.60 16.01
CA GLN A 181 13.79 1.22 14.70
C GLN A 181 13.81 2.74 14.81
N SER A 182 13.99 3.43 13.67
CA SER A 182 13.96 4.90 13.61
C SER A 182 12.73 5.46 14.32
N PRO A 183 12.86 6.58 15.06
CA PRO A 183 11.73 7.19 15.76
C PRO A 183 10.61 7.50 14.79
N LEU A 184 9.38 7.10 15.10
CA LEU A 184 8.21 7.36 14.26
C LEU A 184 7.46 8.56 14.81
N GLU A 185 7.16 9.54 13.96
CA GLU A 185 6.21 10.59 14.33
C GLU A 185 4.79 10.12 14.01
N GLU A 186 3.93 10.19 15.02
CA GLU A 186 2.56 9.72 14.96
C GLU A 186 1.64 10.82 15.47
N VAL A 187 0.67 11.22 14.65
CA VAL A 187 -0.41 12.11 15.07
C VAL A 187 -1.58 11.26 15.50
N ARG A 188 -2.01 11.47 16.74
CA ARG A 188 -3.07 10.72 17.40
C ARG A 188 -4.20 11.66 17.78
N VAL A 189 -5.40 11.11 17.74
CA VAL A 189 -6.59 11.78 18.23
C VAL A 189 -7.16 10.98 19.38
N ARG A 190 -7.42 11.69 20.47
CA ARG A 190 -8.08 11.14 21.65
C ARG A 190 -9.58 11.32 21.51
N THR A 191 -10.33 10.24 21.65
CA THR A 191 -11.79 10.20 21.69
C THR A 191 -12.23 9.56 23.01
N ASP A 192 -13.53 9.56 23.28
CA ASP A 192 -14.09 8.86 24.45
C ASP A 192 -13.82 7.34 24.42
N ASP A 193 -13.69 6.77 23.22
CA ASP A 193 -13.45 5.34 23.00
C ASP A 193 -11.95 4.96 23.05
N GLY A 194 -11.05 5.94 23.15
CA GLY A 194 -9.61 5.71 23.26
C GLY A 194 -8.75 6.62 22.38
N VAL A 195 -7.52 6.20 22.13
CA VAL A 195 -6.55 6.95 21.32
C VAL A 195 -6.42 6.29 19.95
N ILE A 196 -6.68 7.06 18.89
CA ILE A 196 -6.71 6.56 17.53
C ILE A 196 -5.58 7.22 16.71
N PRO A 197 -4.70 6.44 16.06
CA PRO A 197 -3.67 6.98 15.18
C PRO A 197 -4.30 7.50 13.88
N ILE A 198 -3.93 8.71 13.48
CA ILE A 198 -4.49 9.38 12.29
C ILE A 198 -3.44 9.54 11.20
N ALA A 199 -2.18 9.75 11.58
CA ALA A 199 -1.09 9.81 10.63
C ALA A 199 0.16 9.21 11.26
N ARG A 200 0.96 8.49 10.46
CA ARG A 200 2.26 8.00 10.89
C ARG A 200 3.26 8.20 9.77
N GLN A 201 4.37 8.87 10.10
CA GLN A 201 5.48 9.11 9.19
C GLN A 201 6.68 8.26 9.62
N VAL A 202 7.28 7.55 8.66
CA VAL A 202 8.49 6.76 8.89
C VAL A 202 9.71 7.67 8.75
N THR A 203 10.47 7.86 9.84
CA THR A 203 11.70 8.66 9.80
C THR A 203 12.83 7.85 9.16
N ILE A 204 13.38 8.33 8.04
CA ILE A 204 14.54 7.70 7.40
C ILE A 204 15.81 8.08 8.19
N PRO A 205 16.61 7.11 8.66
CA PRO A 205 17.70 7.40 9.59
C PRO A 205 18.92 8.12 8.96
N ASN A 206 18.92 8.43 7.66
CA ASN A 206 20.15 8.83 6.95
C ASN A 206 20.08 10.11 6.11
N THR A 207 19.13 11.00 6.37
CA THR A 207 19.14 12.34 5.78
C THR A 207 19.23 13.39 6.89
N SER A 208 20.01 14.44 6.66
CA SER A 208 20.19 15.63 7.51
C SER A 208 18.91 16.44 7.77
N VAL A 209 17.75 15.82 7.59
CA VAL A 209 16.39 16.38 7.63
C VAL A 209 15.78 16.23 9.03
N ARG A 210 16.53 15.73 10.02
CA ARG A 210 16.09 15.55 11.43
C ARG A 210 15.51 16.82 12.09
N ARG A 211 15.78 18.03 11.56
CA ARG A 211 15.20 19.31 12.04
C ARG A 211 13.88 19.71 11.37
N ALA A 212 13.51 19.14 10.23
CA ALA A 212 12.27 19.50 9.53
C ALA A 212 11.05 18.72 10.05
N TYR A 213 11.26 17.49 10.54
CA TYR A 213 10.17 16.56 10.86
C TYR A 213 9.28 16.99 12.04
N HIS A 214 9.84 17.50 13.14
CA HIS A 214 9.04 18.05 14.25
C HIS A 214 8.07 19.17 13.82
N GLY A 215 8.34 19.83 12.68
CA GLY A 215 7.44 20.83 12.13
C GLY A 215 6.19 20.24 11.48
N ASP A 216 6.30 19.08 10.83
CA ASP A 216 5.21 18.55 9.98
C ASP A 216 4.09 17.92 10.82
N ALA A 217 4.43 17.15 11.85
CA ALA A 217 3.42 16.65 12.80
C ALA A 217 2.74 17.80 13.56
N ALA A 218 3.51 18.80 14.00
CA ALA A 218 2.95 19.98 14.67
C ALA A 218 2.02 20.78 13.73
N ARG A 219 2.41 20.96 12.46
CA ARG A 219 1.57 21.60 11.43
C ARG A 219 0.27 20.83 11.20
N LEU A 220 0.32 19.50 11.13
CA LEU A 220 -0.88 18.70 10.99
C LEU A 220 -1.80 18.84 12.21
N VAL A 221 -1.24 18.85 13.43
CA VAL A 221 -2.03 19.09 14.66
C VAL A 221 -2.71 20.47 14.62
N ILE A 222 -1.97 21.53 14.27
CA ILE A 222 -2.53 22.88 14.15
C ILE A 222 -3.64 22.93 13.11
N PHE A 223 -3.43 22.30 11.95
CA PHE A 223 -4.43 22.21 10.89
C PHE A 223 -5.70 21.49 11.38
N LEU A 224 -5.57 20.37 12.07
CA LEU A 224 -6.70 19.61 12.60
C LEU A 224 -7.47 20.37 13.69
N GLU A 225 -6.78 21.07 14.60
CA GLU A 225 -7.43 21.91 15.61
C GLU A 225 -8.14 23.11 14.96
N THR A 226 -7.59 23.65 13.86
CA THR A 226 -8.26 24.71 13.08
C THR A 226 -9.54 24.18 12.45
N MET A 227 -9.50 23.00 11.83
CA MET A 227 -10.68 22.36 11.24
C MET A 227 -11.76 22.03 12.27
N ARG A 228 -11.37 21.65 13.49
CA ARG A 228 -12.29 21.39 14.60
C ARG A 228 -13.01 22.66 15.11
N ALA A 229 -12.38 23.83 14.95
CA ALA A 229 -12.93 25.10 15.43
C ALA A 229 -13.90 25.77 14.43
N LEU A 230 -13.95 25.29 13.19
CA LEU A 230 -14.84 25.75 12.12
C LEU A 230 -16.20 25.05 12.16
#